data_AF-A0A0B9G9X7-F1
#
_entry.id   AF-A0A0B9G9X7-F1
#
_cell.length_a   1.000
_cell.length_b   1.000
_cell.length_c   1.000
_cell.angle_alpha   90.00
_cell.angle_beta   90.00
_cell.angle_gamma   90.00
#
_symmetry.space_group_name_H-M   'P 1'
#
loop_
_entity.id
_entity.type
_entity.pdbx_description
1 polymer ?
#
loop_
_entity_poly.entity_id
_entity_poly.type
_entity_poly.pdbx_seq_one_letter_code
_entity_poly.pdbx_strand_id
1 'polypeptide(L)'
;MFSFIAFIDGKDDSKKDWPSSTPITIPSQSTALMWYEGGTLHNKMVIDWKVASNRNKLATSADFISKVNVATDEANLKLRAVELMSCISVASSDDDLNGSKVSTIAALCLVELGYQ
;
A
#
# COMPACT_ATOMS: atom_id res chain seq x y z
N MET A 1 -17.58 49.00 3.76
CA MET A 1 -18.89 48.36 4.01
C MET A 1 -18.75 47.46 5.22
N PHE A 2 -19.18 47.95 6.37
CA PHE A 2 -19.24 47.19 7.61
C PHE A 2 -20.62 46.54 7.69
N SER A 3 -20.69 45.27 8.06
CA SER A 3 -21.87 44.74 8.74
C SER A 3 -21.51 43.48 9.51
N PHE A 4 -21.13 43.72 10.76
CA PHE A 4 -21.20 42.78 11.86
C PHE A 4 -22.42 43.22 12.70
N ILE A 5 -23.45 42.39 12.78
CA ILE A 5 -24.57 42.51 13.75
C ILE A 5 -24.96 41.06 14.12
N ALA A 6 -24.52 40.58 15.29
CA ALA A 6 -25.30 40.36 16.54
C ALA A 6 -26.24 39.13 16.46
N PHE A 7 -26.00 38.09 17.26
CA PHE A 7 -26.50 37.85 18.64
C PHE A 7 -27.95 37.32 18.69
N ILE A 8 -28.03 36.03 19.08
CA ILE A 8 -29.07 35.23 19.76
C ILE A 8 -30.45 35.88 20.01
N ASP A 9 -31.50 35.21 19.52
CA ASP A 9 -32.69 34.76 20.29
C ASP A 9 -33.45 33.79 19.34
N GLY A 10 -33.78 32.55 19.68
CA GLY A 10 -34.71 32.20 20.74
C GLY A 10 -35.94 31.52 20.10
N LYS A 11 -36.47 30.50 20.80
CA LYS A 11 -37.72 29.76 20.55
C LYS A 11 -37.72 28.63 19.51
N ASP A 12 -37.40 27.46 20.05
CA ASP A 12 -38.23 26.24 20.03
C ASP A 12 -39.72 26.51 19.70
N ASP A 13 -40.27 25.78 18.75
CA ASP A 13 -41.60 25.18 18.90
C ASP A 13 -41.90 24.18 17.77
N SER A 14 -41.86 22.90 18.14
CA SER A 14 -42.73 21.81 17.66
C SER A 14 -42.91 21.54 16.16
N LYS A 15 -42.38 20.36 15.80
CA LYS A 15 -43.01 19.30 15.00
C LYS A 15 -43.31 19.61 13.53
N LYS A 16 -42.41 19.14 12.66
CA LYS A 16 -42.78 18.32 11.49
C LYS A 16 -41.74 17.24 11.22
N ASP A 17 -42.22 16.02 11.33
CA ASP A 17 -41.87 14.85 10.51
C ASP A 17 -40.39 14.48 10.37
N TRP A 18 -40.01 13.37 11.04
CA TRP A 18 -39.31 12.20 10.47
C TRP A 18 -38.36 11.52 11.50
N PRO A 19 -38.55 10.25 11.89
CA PRO A 19 -37.52 9.53 12.65
C PRO A 19 -36.45 8.99 11.69
N SER A 20 -35.46 9.82 11.33
CA SER A 20 -34.22 9.33 10.70
C SER A 20 -33.25 8.92 11.78
N SER A 21 -33.45 7.73 12.34
CA SER A 21 -32.37 7.02 13.04
C SER A 21 -31.54 6.25 12.01
N THR A 22 -30.88 6.98 11.09
CA THR A 22 -29.73 6.39 10.38
C THR A 22 -28.55 6.44 11.35
N PRO A 23 -27.88 5.30 11.62
CA PRO A 23 -26.58 5.32 12.28
C PRO A 23 -25.69 6.32 11.55
N ILE A 24 -25.10 7.25 12.29
CA ILE A 24 -24.10 8.16 11.75
C ILE A 24 -22.94 7.24 11.34
N THR A 25 -22.82 6.96 10.05
CA THR A 25 -21.63 6.33 9.48
C THR A 25 -20.49 7.30 9.70
N ILE A 26 -19.79 7.14 10.82
CA ILE A 26 -18.49 7.74 11.06
C ILE A 26 -17.66 7.33 9.84
N PRO A 27 -17.01 8.26 9.10
CA PRO A 27 -16.07 7.86 8.08
C PRO A 27 -15.03 6.97 8.76
N SER A 28 -15.12 5.67 8.47
CA SER A 28 -14.16 4.66 8.88
C SER A 28 -12.80 5.25 8.55
N GLN A 29 -12.02 5.61 9.57
CA GLN A 29 -10.66 6.07 9.41
C GLN A 29 -9.91 4.91 8.74
N SER A 30 -9.85 4.93 7.42
CA SER A 30 -8.92 4.12 6.64
C SER A 30 -7.55 4.63 7.05
N THR A 31 -6.96 4.00 8.06
CA THR A 31 -5.53 4.12 8.32
C THR A 31 -4.85 3.81 7.00
N ALA A 32 -4.36 4.85 6.32
CA ALA A 32 -3.71 4.68 5.05
C ALA A 32 -2.51 3.77 5.29
N LEU A 33 -2.62 2.52 4.84
CA LEU A 33 -1.58 1.53 5.04
C LEU A 33 -0.28 2.06 4.45
N MET A 34 0.81 1.90 5.17
CA MET A 34 2.12 2.36 4.72
C MET A 34 2.48 1.66 3.40
N TRP A 35 3.36 2.28 2.61
CA TRP A 35 3.69 1.78 1.27
C TRP A 35 4.39 0.40 1.29
N TYR A 36 5.03 0.06 2.41
CA TYR A 36 5.67 -1.24 2.65
C TYR A 36 4.73 -2.28 3.29
N GLU A 37 3.50 -1.93 3.64
CA GLU A 37 2.56 -2.83 4.32
C GLU A 37 1.65 -3.60 3.34
N GLY A 38 1.39 -4.87 3.66
CA GLY A 38 0.44 -5.70 2.92
C GLY A 38 1.04 -6.48 1.74
N GLY A 39 2.34 -6.79 1.80
CA GLY A 39 3.02 -7.68 0.87
C GLY A 39 2.59 -9.14 1.07
N THR A 40 2.13 -9.81 0.01
CA THR A 40 1.61 -11.19 0.09
C THR A 40 2.24 -12.15 -0.92
N LEU A 41 3.14 -11.66 -1.78
CA LEU A 41 3.65 -12.43 -2.92
C LEU A 41 4.86 -13.32 -2.59
N HIS A 42 5.35 -13.31 -1.35
CA HIS A 42 6.56 -14.02 -0.91
C HIS A 42 6.62 -15.49 -1.34
N ASN A 43 5.51 -16.21 -1.18
CA ASN A 43 5.40 -17.65 -1.49
C ASN A 43 4.52 -17.93 -2.71
N LYS A 44 4.21 -16.89 -3.49
CA LYS A 44 3.37 -16.97 -4.68
C LYS A 44 4.19 -17.29 -5.91
N MET A 45 3.49 -17.66 -6.98
CA MET A 45 4.12 -17.95 -8.27
C MET A 45 4.35 -16.64 -9.03
N VAL A 46 5.27 -16.68 -10.00
CA VAL A 46 5.54 -15.53 -10.89
C VAL A 46 4.29 -15.11 -11.67
N ILE A 47 3.41 -16.05 -12.01
CA ILE A 47 2.12 -15.71 -12.63
C ILE A 47 1.24 -14.83 -11.73
N ASP A 48 1.26 -15.05 -10.41
CA ASP A 48 0.55 -14.21 -9.45
C ASP A 48 1.19 -12.82 -9.35
N TRP A 49 2.53 -12.75 -9.48
CA TRP A 49 3.25 -11.48 -9.54
C TRP A 49 2.76 -10.64 -10.70
N LYS A 50 2.65 -11.20 -11.92
CA LYS A 50 2.22 -10.45 -13.11
C LYS A 50 0.94 -9.67 -12.89
N VAL A 51 -0.09 -10.32 -12.32
CA VAL A 51 -1.42 -9.75 -12.10
C VAL A 51 -1.56 -8.95 -10.81
N ALA A 52 -0.57 -8.99 -9.91
CA ALA A 52 -0.63 -8.27 -8.65
C ALA A 52 -0.53 -6.76 -8.82
N SER A 53 -1.17 -6.02 -7.91
CA SER A 53 -1.08 -4.56 -7.87
C SER A 53 0.35 -4.09 -7.56
N ASN A 54 0.74 -2.94 -8.10
CA ASN A 54 2.05 -2.33 -7.83
C ASN A 54 2.29 -2.11 -6.33
N ARG A 55 1.24 -1.81 -5.56
CA ARG A 55 1.32 -1.68 -4.11
C ARG A 55 1.75 -3.00 -3.44
N ASN A 56 1.14 -4.12 -3.82
CA ASN A 56 1.48 -5.44 -3.26
C ASN A 56 2.89 -5.88 -3.69
N LYS A 57 3.26 -5.63 -4.95
CA LYS A 57 4.61 -5.89 -5.48
C LYS A 57 5.68 -5.11 -4.71
N LEU A 58 5.46 -3.82 -4.51
CA LEU A 58 6.39 -2.95 -3.80
C LEU A 58 6.50 -3.35 -2.32
N ALA A 59 5.38 -3.60 -1.65
CA ALA A 59 5.39 -4.05 -0.25
C ALA A 59 6.13 -5.37 -0.08
N THR A 60 5.89 -6.34 -0.97
CA THR A 60 6.65 -7.61 -0.97
C THR A 60 8.14 -7.38 -1.21
N SER A 61 8.50 -6.46 -2.11
CA SER A 61 9.92 -6.12 -2.38
C SER A 61 10.59 -5.46 -1.18
N ALA A 62 9.86 -4.58 -0.49
CA ALA A 62 10.31 -3.96 0.75
C ALA A 62 10.60 -5.02 1.83
N ASP A 63 9.72 -6.01 1.96
CA ASP A 63 9.90 -7.14 2.88
C ASP A 63 11.10 -8.05 2.54
N PHE A 64 11.48 -8.15 1.26
CA PHE A 64 12.72 -8.84 0.88
C PHE A 64 13.96 -8.01 1.24
N ILE A 65 13.94 -6.72 0.94
CA ILE A 65 15.04 -5.80 1.25
C ILE A 65 15.26 -5.67 2.76
N SER A 66 14.19 -5.65 3.56
CA SER A 66 14.29 -5.55 5.02
C SER A 66 14.98 -6.78 5.63
N LYS A 67 14.84 -7.96 5.01
CA LYS A 67 15.48 -9.21 5.48
C LYS A 67 16.97 -9.30 5.18
N VAL A 68 17.43 -8.64 4.13
CA VAL A 68 18.87 -8.58 3.80
C VAL A 68 19.58 -7.42 4.52
N ASN A 69 18.87 -6.65 5.35
CA ASN A 69 19.41 -5.59 6.22
C ASN A 69 20.33 -4.57 5.51
N VAL A 70 20.10 -4.34 4.22
CA VAL A 70 20.93 -3.43 3.41
C VAL A 70 20.44 -1.98 3.43
N ALA A 71 19.28 -1.70 4.04
CA ALA A 71 18.70 -0.37 4.13
C ALA A 71 18.73 0.16 5.57
N THR A 72 19.42 1.28 5.78
CA THR A 72 19.58 1.93 7.10
C THR A 72 18.48 2.92 7.43
N ASP A 73 17.71 3.36 6.43
CA ASP A 73 16.66 4.36 6.54
C ASP A 73 15.54 4.08 5.52
N GLU A 74 14.36 4.64 5.77
CA GLU A 74 13.15 4.38 4.98
C GLU A 74 13.33 4.79 3.50
N ALA A 75 14.06 5.88 3.22
CA ALA A 75 14.26 6.37 1.86
C ALA A 75 15.10 5.37 1.04
N ASN A 76 16.20 4.89 1.62
CA ASN A 76 17.02 3.84 1.01
C ASN A 76 16.25 2.52 0.88
N LEU A 77 15.42 2.17 1.86
CA LEU A 77 14.58 0.97 1.79
C LEU A 77 13.62 1.05 0.59
N LYS A 78 12.97 2.20 0.40
CA LYS A 78 12.05 2.43 -0.71
C LYS A 78 12.74 2.38 -2.07
N LEU A 79 13.89 3.03 -2.20
CA LEU A 79 14.65 3.04 -3.45
C LEU A 79 15.04 1.62 -3.86
N ARG A 80 15.62 0.86 -2.94
CA ARG A 80 16.03 -0.52 -3.20
C ARG A 80 14.85 -1.46 -3.43
N ALA A 81 13.72 -1.24 -2.74
CA ALA A 81 12.50 -2.01 -2.96
C ALA A 81 11.95 -1.78 -4.38
N VAL A 82 12.00 -0.55 -4.90
CA VAL A 82 11.59 -0.24 -6.28
C VAL A 82 12.53 -0.90 -7.29
N GLU A 83 13.84 -0.87 -7.05
CA GLU A 83 14.81 -1.55 -7.92
C GLU A 83 14.61 -3.08 -7.94
N LEU A 84 14.44 -3.69 -6.77
CA LEU A 84 14.14 -5.12 -6.67
C LEU A 84 12.81 -5.47 -7.36
N MET A 85 11.76 -4.66 -7.15
CA MET A 85 10.48 -4.83 -7.82
C MET A 85 10.63 -4.77 -9.34
N SER A 86 11.46 -3.84 -9.84
CA SER A 86 11.74 -3.70 -11.27
C SER A 86 12.45 -4.94 -11.80
N CYS A 87 13.50 -5.41 -11.13
CA CYS A 87 14.22 -6.63 -11.53
C CYS A 87 13.28 -7.85 -11.58
N ILE A 88 12.48 -8.07 -10.53
CA ILE A 88 11.53 -9.19 -10.51
C ILE A 88 10.51 -9.04 -11.64
N SER A 89 10.06 -7.81 -11.94
CA SER A 89 9.09 -7.57 -13.02
C SER A 89 9.67 -7.84 -14.40
N VAL A 90 10.91 -7.41 -14.65
CA VAL A 90 11.63 -7.70 -15.90
C VAL A 90 11.86 -9.21 -16.04
N ALA A 91 12.40 -9.86 -15.00
CA ALA A 91 12.57 -11.32 -15.00
C ALA A 91 11.24 -12.05 -15.20
N SER A 92 10.18 -11.59 -14.53
CA SER A 92 8.85 -12.18 -14.67
C SER A 92 8.26 -12.01 -16.05
N SER A 93 8.78 -11.14 -16.93
CA SER A 93 8.21 -10.96 -18.27
C SER A 93 8.37 -12.22 -19.14
N ASP A 94 9.29 -13.12 -18.78
CA ASP A 94 9.42 -14.45 -19.36
C ASP A 94 8.29 -15.38 -18.87
N ASP A 95 7.59 -16.02 -19.79
CA ASP A 95 6.51 -16.95 -19.48
C ASP A 95 7.00 -18.31 -18.98
N ASP A 96 8.24 -18.70 -19.29
CA ASP A 96 8.83 -19.95 -18.80
C ASP A 96 9.01 -19.93 -17.28
N LEU A 97 9.10 -18.72 -16.70
CA LEU A 97 9.23 -18.53 -15.27
C LEU A 97 7.90 -18.53 -14.51
N ASN A 98 6.75 -18.61 -15.19
CA ASN A 98 5.42 -18.53 -14.56
C ASN A 98 5.22 -19.55 -13.42
N GLY A 99 5.79 -20.76 -13.55
CA GLY A 99 5.73 -21.82 -12.53
C GLY A 99 6.74 -21.67 -11.38
N SER A 100 7.65 -20.71 -11.48
CA SER A 100 8.65 -20.43 -10.44
C SER A 100 8.07 -19.62 -9.30
N LYS A 101 8.65 -19.74 -8.11
CA LYS A 101 8.28 -18.91 -6.96
C LYS A 101 8.88 -17.52 -7.08
N VAL A 102 8.12 -16.51 -6.68
CA VAL A 102 8.59 -15.10 -6.60
C VAL A 102 9.81 -14.99 -5.71
N SER A 103 9.87 -15.70 -4.58
CA SER A 103 11.05 -15.72 -3.69
C SER A 103 12.34 -16.16 -4.40
N THR A 104 12.24 -17.10 -5.35
CA THR A 104 13.41 -17.59 -6.09
C THR A 104 13.93 -16.53 -7.04
N ILE A 105 13.03 -15.88 -7.78
CA ILE A 105 13.40 -14.78 -8.68
C ILE A 105 13.91 -13.58 -7.90
N ALA A 106 13.27 -13.25 -6.77
CA ALA A 106 13.72 -12.19 -5.87
C ALA A 106 15.14 -12.45 -5.34
N ALA A 107 15.47 -13.69 -4.96
CA ALA A 107 16.82 -14.04 -4.52
C ALA A 107 17.87 -13.84 -5.64
N LEU A 108 17.55 -14.23 -6.87
CA LEU A 108 18.43 -13.98 -8.02
C LEU A 108 18.65 -12.47 -8.25
N CYS A 109 17.56 -11.70 -8.21
CA CYS A 109 17.61 -10.25 -8.34
C CYS A 109 18.39 -9.57 -7.22
N LEU A 110 18.29 -10.06 -5.98
CA LEU A 110 19.09 -9.54 -4.86
C LEU A 110 20.59 -9.73 -5.12
N VAL A 111 20.99 -10.90 -5.65
CA VAL A 111 22.40 -11.17 -6.02
C VAL A 111 22.84 -10.29 -7.18
N GLU A 112 22.01 -10.12 -8.22
CA GLU A 112 22.31 -9.28 -9.38
C GLU A 112 22.49 -7.79 -9.00
N LEU A 113 21.67 -7.30 -8.08
CA LEU A 113 21.74 -5.94 -7.55
C LEU A 113 22.83 -5.76 -6.47
N GLY A 114 23.47 -6.84 -6.03
CA GLY A 114 24.51 -6.81 -5.00
C GLY A 114 24.00 -6.57 -3.58
N TYR A 115 22.77 -6.97 -3.28
CA TYR A 115 22.15 -6.91 -1.94
C TYR A 115 22.34 -8.24 -1.21
N GLN A 116 23.30 -8.27 -0.29
CA GLN A 116 23.72 -9.45 0.47
C GLN A 116 24.14 -9.07 1.89
#